data_AF-A0A661XL51-F1
#
_entry.id   AF-A0A661XL51-F1
#
_cell.length_a   1.000
_cell.length_b   1.000
_cell.length_c   1.000
_cell.angle_alpha   90.00
_cell.angle_beta   90.00
_cell.angle_gamma   90.00
#
_symmetry.space_group_name_H-M   'P 1'
#
loop_
_entity.id
_entity.type
_entity.pdbx_description
1 polymer ?
#
loop_
_entity_poly.entity_id
_entity_poly.type
_entity_poly.pdbx_seq_one_letter_code
_entity_poly.pdbx_strand_id
1 'polypeptide(L)'
;MKKHIVTITCVIMAVAVGLGAFGAHALKDVLTTDQLVVWKTATFYHFIHGLALLVLSIVYQLRPSKWLWTSIISLLVGIILFSGSLYLLTTMGWRWLGPVTPIGGLAFILGWIFAIFGLKESLQNAQIR
;
A
#
# COMPACT_ATOMS: atom_id res chain seq x y z
N MET A 1 2.98 9.84 15.62
CA MET A 1 2.88 8.92 14.45
C MET A 1 3.22 7.47 14.79
N LYS A 2 4.44 7.13 15.22
CA LYS A 2 4.89 5.74 15.41
C LYS A 2 3.99 4.86 16.28
N LYS A 3 3.47 5.37 17.41
CA LYS A 3 2.57 4.62 18.31
C LYS A 3 1.20 4.28 17.70
N HIS A 4 0.75 5.01 16.69
CA HIS A 4 -0.58 4.84 16.07
C HIS A 4 -0.50 4.22 14.67
N ILE A 5 0.69 3.75 14.25
CA ILE A 5 0.90 3.25 12.89
C ILE A 5 -0.03 2.08 12.56
N VAL A 6 -0.21 1.14 13.50
CA VAL A 6 -1.11 -0.01 13.34
C VAL A 6 -2.57 0.43 13.13
N THR A 7 -3.03 1.45 13.88
CA THR A 7 -4.39 2.00 13.70
C THR A 7 -4.53 2.63 12.31
N ILE A 8 -3.52 3.37 11.85
CA ILE A 8 -3.51 3.97 10.51
C ILE A 8 -3.57 2.87 9.44
N THR A 9 -2.82 1.77 9.59
CA THR A 9 -2.87 0.67 8.63
C THR A 9 -4.23 -0.04 8.59
N CYS A 10 -4.93 -0.15 9.74
CA CYS A 10 -6.29 -0.66 9.76
C CYS A 10 -7.25 0.24 8.99
N VAL A 11 -7.11 1.57 9.11
CA VAL A 11 -7.90 2.52 8.30
C VAL A 11 -7.61 2.36 6.82
N ILE A 12 -6.34 2.23 6.42
CA ILE A 12 -5.95 1.98 5.03
C ILE A 12 -6.59 0.69 4.49
N MET A 13 -6.59 -0.40 5.28
CA MET A 13 -7.26 -1.64 4.90
C MET A 13 -8.78 -1.50 4.82
N ALA A 14 -9.41 -0.75 5.71
CA ALA A 14 -10.84 -0.47 5.64
C ALA A 14 -11.19 0.30 4.35
N VAL A 15 -10.36 1.27 3.95
CA VAL A 15 -10.51 2.00 2.69
C VAL A 15 -10.32 1.06 1.49
N ALA A 16 -9.34 0.15 1.52
CA ALA A 16 -9.14 -0.85 0.47
C ALA A 16 -10.39 -1.74 0.29
N VAL A 17 -11.00 -2.19 1.39
CA VAL A 17 -12.28 -2.94 1.37
C VAL A 17 -13.41 -2.09 0.77
N GLY A 18 -13.55 -0.85 1.22
CA GLY A 18 -14.57 0.06 0.70
C GLY A 18 -14.43 0.28 -0.81
N LEU A 19 -13.22 0.55 -1.31
CA LEU A 19 -12.96 0.75 -2.74
C LEU A 19 -13.12 -0.54 -3.55
N GLY A 20 -12.77 -1.70 -2.99
CA GLY A 20 -13.04 -3.01 -3.58
C GLY A 20 -14.54 -3.26 -3.78
N ALA A 21 -15.33 -3.05 -2.72
CA ALA A 21 -16.78 -3.21 -2.76
C ALA A 21 -17.44 -2.20 -3.72
N PHE A 22 -16.99 -0.94 -3.68
CA PHE A 22 -17.47 0.12 -4.57
C PHE A 22 -17.23 -0.22 -6.04
N GLY A 23 -16.04 -0.71 -6.39
CA GLY A 23 -15.74 -1.20 -7.73
C GLY A 23 -16.67 -2.31 -8.21
N ALA A 24 -16.96 -3.28 -7.33
CA ALA A 24 -17.75 -4.46 -7.67
C ALA A 24 -19.26 -4.18 -7.82
N HIS A 25 -19.80 -3.25 -7.03
CA HIS A 25 -21.26 -3.02 -6.94
C HIS A 25 -21.71 -1.72 -7.61
N ALA A 26 -20.92 -0.64 -7.50
CA ALA A 26 -21.34 0.68 -7.97
C ALA A 26 -20.72 1.07 -9.32
N LEU A 27 -19.52 0.58 -9.63
CA LEU A 27 -18.78 0.99 -10.84
C LEU A 27 -18.89 -0.01 -12.00
N LYS A 28 -19.37 -1.23 -11.76
CA LYS A 28 -19.39 -2.31 -12.77
C LYS A 28 -20.14 -1.94 -14.06
N ASP A 29 -21.24 -1.21 -13.93
CA ASP A 29 -22.06 -0.80 -15.08
C ASP A 29 -21.80 0.66 -15.50
N VAL A 30 -20.86 1.34 -14.83
CA VAL A 30 -20.49 2.75 -15.08
C VAL A 30 -19.18 2.84 -15.86
N LEU A 31 -18.21 2.00 -15.52
CA LEU A 31 -16.89 1.99 -16.13
C LEU A 31 -16.82 1.01 -17.31
N THR A 32 -15.99 1.32 -18.31
CA THR A 32 -15.69 0.36 -19.37
C THR A 32 -14.96 -0.87 -18.82
N THR A 33 -14.96 -1.97 -19.57
CA THR A 33 -14.24 -3.19 -19.21
C THR A 33 -12.76 -2.92 -18.88
N ASP A 34 -12.08 -2.11 -19.69
CA ASP A 34 -10.67 -1.75 -19.47
C ASP A 34 -10.48 -0.91 -18.20
N GLN A 35 -11.36 0.06 -17.95
CA GLN A 35 -11.32 0.86 -16.73
C GLN A 35 -11.57 0.01 -15.48
N LEU A 36 -12.47 -0.98 -15.55
CA LEU A 36 -12.69 -1.92 -14.45
C LEU A 36 -11.47 -2.80 -14.18
N VAL A 37 -10.75 -3.23 -15.22
CA VAL A 37 -9.49 -3.97 -15.05
C VAL A 37 -8.45 -3.10 -14.33
N VAL A 38 -8.34 -1.82 -14.69
CA VAL A 38 -7.46 -0.87 -14.01
C VAL A 38 -7.89 -0.63 -12.56
N TRP A 39 -9.18 -0.44 -12.30
CA TRP A 39 -9.72 -0.32 -10.93
C TRP A 39 -9.39 -1.55 -10.09
N LYS A 40 -9.62 -2.75 -10.62
CA LYS A 40 -9.29 -4.02 -9.95
C LYS A 40 -7.80 -4.12 -9.65
N THR A 41 -6.94 -3.67 -10.56
CA THR A 41 -5.49 -3.61 -10.36
C THR A 41 -5.15 -2.68 -9.20
N ALA A 42 -5.72 -1.48 -9.16
CA ALA A 42 -5.55 -0.54 -8.06
C ALA A 42 -5.98 -1.15 -6.71
N THR A 43 -7.15 -1.81 -6.66
CA THR A 43 -7.63 -2.49 -5.44
C THR A 43 -6.72 -3.63 -5.00
N PHE A 44 -6.25 -4.45 -5.95
CA PHE A 44 -5.37 -5.57 -5.65
C PHE A 44 -4.06 -5.10 -5.01
N TYR A 45 -3.38 -4.11 -5.62
CA TYR A 45 -2.15 -3.56 -5.08
C TYR A 45 -2.38 -2.84 -3.74
N HIS A 46 -3.49 -2.11 -3.59
CA HIS A 46 -3.87 -1.50 -2.31
C HIS A 46 -4.00 -2.56 -1.20
N PHE A 47 -4.69 -3.67 -1.46
CA PHE A 47 -4.87 -4.76 -0.51
C PHE A 47 -3.56 -5.46 -0.15
N ILE A 48 -2.79 -5.90 -1.16
CA ILE A 48 -1.56 -6.67 -0.93
C ILE A 48 -0.54 -5.84 -0.14
N HIS A 49 -0.32 -4.59 -0.54
CA HIS A 49 0.63 -3.72 0.15
C HIS A 49 0.06 -3.16 1.46
N GLY A 50 -1.25 -2.97 1.58
CA GLY A 50 -1.92 -2.59 2.83
C GLY A 50 -1.81 -3.69 3.89
N LEU A 51 -1.96 -4.96 3.51
CA LEU A 51 -1.78 -6.09 4.41
C LEU A 51 -0.32 -6.21 4.85
N ALA A 52 0.63 -6.06 3.91
CA ALA A 52 2.06 -5.99 4.24
C ALA A 52 2.36 -4.84 5.21
N LEU A 53 1.77 -3.66 4.98
CA LEU A 53 1.90 -2.50 5.85
C LEU A 53 1.42 -2.78 7.27
N LEU A 54 0.28 -3.46 7.44
CA LEU A 54 -0.25 -3.87 8.74
C LEU A 54 0.71 -4.84 9.46
N VAL A 55 1.17 -5.88 8.76
CA VAL A 55 2.11 -6.86 9.32
C VAL A 55 3.41 -6.19 9.75
N LEU A 56 4.04 -5.40 8.88
CA LEU A 56 5.31 -4.73 9.18
C LEU A 56 5.15 -3.69 10.30
N SER A 57 4.00 -3.04 10.40
CA SER A 57 3.67 -2.11 11.48
C SER A 57 3.56 -2.82 12.83
N ILE A 58 2.97 -4.02 12.89
CA ILE A 58 2.94 -4.84 14.11
C ILE A 58 4.37 -5.26 14.49
N VAL A 59 5.16 -5.76 13.53
CA VAL A 59 6.55 -6.16 13.78
C VAL A 59 7.38 -4.97 14.29
N TYR A 60 7.23 -3.79 13.70
CA TYR A 60 7.92 -2.57 14.12
C TYR A 60 7.63 -2.20 15.57
N GLN A 61 6.39 -2.37 16.03
CA GLN A 61 6.00 -2.07 17.42
C GLN A 61 6.67 -3.01 18.43
N LEU A 62 6.91 -4.26 18.02
CA LEU A 62 7.59 -5.25 18.86
C LEU A 62 9.12 -5.09 18.80
N ARG A 63 9.64 -4.77 17.62
CA ARG A 63 11.08 -4.70 17.32
C ARG A 63 11.35 -3.49 16.41
N PRO A 64 11.54 -2.29 17.00
CA PRO A 64 11.76 -1.08 16.20
C PRO A 64 13.06 -1.16 15.40
N SER A 65 12.99 -0.92 14.09
CA SER A 65 14.14 -0.80 13.18
C SER A 65 13.94 0.42 12.28
N LYS A 66 15.02 1.15 11.98
CA LYS A 66 14.99 2.27 11.03
C LYS A 66 14.56 1.79 9.65
N TRP A 67 15.07 0.63 9.20
CA TRP A 67 14.75 0.05 7.90
C TRP A 67 13.30 -0.42 7.82
N LEU A 68 12.74 -0.99 8.90
CA LEU A 68 11.31 -1.30 8.97
C LEU A 68 10.45 -0.04 8.84
N TRP A 69 10.82 1.05 9.53
CA TRP A 69 10.10 2.31 9.41
C TRP A 69 10.14 2.86 7.97
N THR A 70 11.31 2.86 7.33
CA THR A 70 11.45 3.29 5.93
C THR A 70 10.61 2.42 5.00
N SER A 71 10.59 1.09 5.22
CA SER A 71 9.75 0.15 4.47
C SER A 71 8.27 0.51 4.55
N ILE A 72 7.76 0.73 5.77
CA ILE A 72 6.36 1.11 6.02
C ILE A 72 6.01 2.40 5.26
N ILE A 73 6.85 3.43 5.35
CA ILE A 73 6.60 4.69 4.65
C ILE A 73 6.63 4.51 3.13
N SER A 74 7.60 3.76 2.59
CA SER A 74 7.68 3.49 1.15
C SER A 74 6.45 2.74 0.62
N LEU A 75 5.96 1.74 1.36
CA LEU A 75 4.74 1.01 0.98
C LEU A 75 3.50 1.91 1.05
N LEU A 76 3.37 2.77 2.07
CA LEU A 76 2.26 3.71 2.18
C LEU A 76 2.27 4.73 1.03
N VAL A 77 3.43 5.29 0.71
CA VAL A 77 3.59 6.19 -0.45
C VAL A 77 3.26 5.45 -1.75
N GLY A 78 3.68 4.20 -1.89
CA GLY A 78 3.31 3.35 -3.02
C GLY A 78 1.79 3.18 -3.15
N ILE A 79 1.06 2.93 -2.06
CA ILE A 79 -0.41 2.82 -2.09
C ILE A 79 -1.03 4.11 -2.61
N ILE A 80 -0.61 5.26 -2.08
CA ILE A 80 -1.15 6.57 -2.45
C ILE A 80 -0.85 6.87 -3.94
N LEU A 81 0.40 6.70 -4.37
CA LEU A 81 0.83 7.08 -5.71
C LEU A 81 0.44 6.07 -6.79
N PHE A 82 0.48 4.77 -6.50
CA PHE A 82 0.13 3.72 -7.47
C PHE A 82 -1.37 3.43 -7.47
N SER A 83 -1.95 3.14 -6.31
CA SER A 83 -3.37 2.74 -6.26
C SER A 83 -4.26 3.98 -6.37
N GLY A 84 -3.93 5.05 -5.64
CA GLY A 84 -4.64 6.33 -5.70
C GLY A 84 -4.69 6.91 -7.11
N SER A 85 -3.58 6.90 -7.85
CA SER A 85 -3.56 7.41 -9.24
C SER A 85 -4.48 6.62 -10.15
N LEU A 86 -4.51 5.29 -10.04
CA LEU A 86 -5.34 4.43 -10.88
C LEU A 86 -6.83 4.55 -10.55
N TYR A 87 -7.21 4.74 -9.27
CA TYR A 87 -8.59 5.07 -8.91
C TYR A 87 -9.03 6.38 -9.58
N LEU A 88 -8.23 7.44 -9.45
CA LEU A 88 -8.55 8.74 -10.04
C LEU A 88 -8.52 8.72 -11.57
N LEU A 89 -7.61 7.95 -12.17
CA LEU A 89 -7.54 7.79 -13.62
C LEU A 89 -8.83 7.18 -14.19
N THR A 90 -9.40 6.20 -13.50
CA THR A 90 -10.60 5.48 -13.95
C THR A 90 -11.88 6.25 -13.69
N THR A 91 -11.99 7.01 -12.60
CA THR A 91 -13.22 7.76 -12.27
C THR A 91 -13.22 9.21 -12.75
N MET A 92 -12.08 9.90 -12.72
CA MET A 92 -11.97 11.31 -13.11
C MET A 92 -11.36 11.50 -14.50
N GLY A 93 -10.81 10.44 -15.11
CA GLY A 93 -10.18 10.51 -16.43
C GLY A 93 -8.89 11.34 -16.46
N TRP A 94 -8.26 11.59 -15.31
CA TRP A 94 -7.06 12.44 -15.20
C TRP A 94 -5.80 11.77 -15.77
N ARG A 95 -5.64 11.86 -17.09
CA ARG A 95 -4.54 11.20 -17.83
C ARG A 95 -3.13 11.62 -17.40
N TRP A 96 -2.97 12.81 -16.83
CA TRP A 96 -1.67 13.28 -16.31
C TRP A 96 -1.17 12.46 -15.11
N LEU A 97 -2.03 11.64 -14.49
CA LEU A 97 -1.65 10.70 -13.45
C LEU A 97 -0.92 9.45 -13.97
N GLY A 98 -0.91 9.20 -15.28
CA GLY A 98 -0.23 8.04 -15.87
C GLY A 98 1.24 7.90 -15.43
N PRO A 99 2.07 8.96 -15.53
CA PRO A 99 3.46 8.94 -15.06
C PRO A 99 3.63 8.83 -13.53
N VAL A 100 2.59 9.06 -12.73
CA VAL A 100 2.65 8.94 -11.26
C VAL A 100 2.64 7.47 -10.84
N THR A 101 1.92 6.61 -11.57
CA THR A 101 1.80 5.18 -11.24
C THR A 101 3.16 4.46 -11.19
N PRO A 102 4.09 4.61 -12.17
CA PRO A 102 5.43 4.02 -12.08
C PRO A 102 6.23 4.45 -10.85
N ILE A 103 6.08 5.70 -10.40
CA ILE A 103 6.76 6.21 -9.19
C ILE A 103 6.23 5.48 -7.95
N GLY A 104 4.92 5.24 -7.87
CA GLY A 104 4.33 4.41 -6.82
C GLY A 104 4.81 2.95 -6.88
N GLY A 105 4.97 2.39 -8.09
CA GLY A 105 5.54 1.06 -8.29
C GLY A 105 6.98 0.95 -7.79
N LEU A 106 7.81 1.97 -8.07
CA LEU A 106 9.17 2.05 -7.54
C LEU A 106 9.17 2.15 -6.01
N ALA A 107 8.26 2.91 -5.43
CA ALA A 107 8.10 3.00 -3.98
C ALA A 107 7.75 1.64 -3.35
N PHE A 108 6.91 0.83 -4.01
CA PHE A 108 6.64 -0.54 -3.56
C PHE A 108 7.89 -1.44 -3.59
N ILE A 109 8.67 -1.40 -4.67
CA ILE A 109 9.90 -2.17 -4.80
C ILE A 109 10.88 -1.80 -3.67
N LEU A 110 11.12 -0.50 -3.47
CA LEU A 110 11.98 -0.01 -2.39
C LEU A 110 11.43 -0.42 -1.01
N GLY A 111 10.11 -0.36 -0.81
CA GLY A 111 9.46 -0.79 0.43
C GLY A 111 9.79 -2.23 0.79
N TRP A 112 9.71 -3.16 -0.16
CA TRP A 112 10.08 -4.56 0.05
C TRP A 112 11.58 -4.77 0.28
N ILE A 113 12.43 -4.05 -0.46
CA ILE A 113 13.89 -4.09 -0.24
C ILE A 113 14.23 -3.65 1.20
N PHE A 114 13.63 -2.56 1.67
CA PHE A 114 13.82 -2.11 3.06
C PHE A 114 13.24 -3.08 4.09
N ALA A 115 12.14 -3.78 3.76
CA ALA A 115 11.58 -4.82 4.63
C ALA A 115 12.60 -5.96 4.85
N ILE A 116 13.32 -6.39 3.80
CA ILE A 116 14.36 -7.42 3.90
C ILE A 116 15.43 -7.01 4.92
N PHE A 117 15.97 -5.79 4.80
CA PHE A 117 16.98 -5.29 5.72
C PHE A 117 16.44 -5.10 7.15
N GLY A 118 15.22 -4.55 7.29
CA GLY A 118 14.62 -4.28 8.59
C GLY A 118 14.23 -5.54 9.35
N LEU A 119 13.73 -6.57 8.66
CA LEU A 119 13.42 -7.86 9.29
C LEU A 119 14.71 -8.56 9.73
N LYS A 120 15.76 -8.55 8.90
CA LYS A 120 17.07 -9.13 9.27
C LYS A 120 17.65 -8.48 10.52
N GLU A 121 17.66 -7.14 10.58
CA GLU A 121 18.12 -6.39 11.75
C GLU A 121 17.28 -6.71 12.99
N SER A 122 15.95 -6.77 12.83
CA SER A 122 15.01 -7.04 13.94
C SER A 122 15.17 -8.45 14.52
N LEU A 123 15.47 -9.44 13.68
CA LEU A 123 15.73 -10.83 14.10
C LEU A 123 17.10 -10.98 14.78
N GLN A 124 18.15 -10.35 14.25
CA GLN A 124 19.48 -10.38 14.87
C GLN A 124 19.46 -9.78 16.28
N ASN A 125 18.78 -8.64 16.45
CA ASN A 125 18.62 -7.99 17.75
C ASN A 125 17.82 -8.83 18.76
N ALA A 126 17.06 -9.84 18.29
CA ALA A 126 16.30 -10.75 19.15
C ALA A 126 17.15 -11.90 19.70
N GLN A 127 18.26 -12.27 19.04
CA GLN A 127 19.15 -13.35 19.49
C GLN A 127 20.19 -12.90 20.52
N ILE A 128 20.38 -11.59 20.69
CA ILE A 128 21.39 -11.00 21.59
C ILE A 128 20.81 -10.69 22.98
N ARG A 129 19.50 -10.83 23.17
CA ARG A 129 18.78 -10.63 24.45
C ARG A 129 18.31 -11.96 25.01
#